data_AF-A0A328RLG7-F1
#
_entry.id   AF-A0A328RLG7-F1
#
_cell.length_a   1.000
_cell.length_b   1.000
_cell.length_c   1.000
_cell.angle_alpha   90.00
_cell.angle_beta   90.00
_cell.angle_gamma   90.00
#
_symmetry.space_group_name_H-M   'P 1'
#
loop_
_entity.id
_entity.type
_entity.pdbx_description
1 polymer ?
#
loop_
_entity_poly.entity_id
_entity_poly.type
_entity_poly.pdbx_seq_one_letter_code
_entity_poly.pdbx_strand_id
1 'polypeptide(L)'
;MSSKDRRINNHGRVQNQSEEIGNKLKKINNEERELLTIPEEKERIVAVDGGHVNTKEDGKRSMEAMTAVVYKKDTRHYLISKNCAASVKDDEQKEMIQATIIAALKQDLGQNTHIDALCDGAKNCWNIIESLRP
;
A
#
# COMPACT_ATOMS: atom_id res chain seq x y z
N MET A 1 -20.64 -26.66 -31.18
CA MET A 1 -21.13 -26.07 -29.91
C MET A 1 -20.38 -26.72 -28.76
N SER A 2 -19.48 -26.00 -28.08
CA SER A 2 -18.73 -26.55 -26.94
C SER A 2 -19.56 -26.34 -25.67
N SER A 3 -20.16 -27.41 -25.15
CA SER A 3 -20.79 -27.43 -23.84
C SER A 3 -19.69 -27.42 -22.78
N LYS A 4 -19.36 -26.24 -22.24
CA LYS A 4 -18.57 -26.18 -21.00
C LYS A 4 -19.41 -26.78 -19.88
N ASP A 5 -19.01 -27.97 -19.41
CA ASP A 5 -19.61 -28.63 -18.27
C ASP A 5 -19.70 -27.67 -17.08
N ARG A 6 -20.91 -27.46 -16.56
CA ARG A 6 -21.11 -26.65 -15.36
C ARG A 6 -20.55 -27.44 -14.18
N ARG A 7 -19.47 -26.94 -13.57
CA ARG A 7 -18.90 -27.54 -12.35
C ARG A 7 -19.98 -27.56 -11.25
N ILE A 8 -20.36 -28.76 -10.81
CA ILE A 8 -21.33 -28.97 -9.74
C ILE A 8 -20.72 -28.50 -8.42
N ASN A 9 -21.44 -27.68 -7.66
CA ASN A 9 -21.02 -27.21 -6.36
C ASN A 9 -21.36 -28.26 -5.29
N ASN A 10 -20.52 -29.28 -5.16
CA ASN A 10 -20.69 -30.34 -4.16
C ASN A 10 -20.12 -29.92 -2.79
N HIS A 11 -20.50 -30.65 -1.73
CA HIS A 11 -20.17 -30.30 -0.34
C HIS A 11 -18.66 -30.16 -0.10
N GLY A 12 -17.85 -31.10 -0.62
CA GLY A 12 -16.39 -31.04 -0.47
C GLY A 12 -15.76 -29.84 -1.15
N ARG A 13 -16.30 -29.38 -2.28
CA ARG A 13 -15.79 -28.20 -2.99
C ARG A 13 -16.15 -26.90 -2.27
N VAL A 14 -17.34 -26.82 -1.67
CA VAL A 14 -17.72 -25.71 -0.78
C VAL A 14 -16.82 -25.67 0.45
N GLN A 15 -16.55 -26.83 1.05
CA GLN A 15 -15.63 -26.93 2.19
C GLN A 15 -14.22 -26.42 1.84
N ASN A 16 -13.62 -26.94 0.75
CA ASN A 16 -12.27 -26.54 0.34
C ASN A 16 -12.16 -25.03 0.06
N GLN A 17 -13.18 -24.44 -0.60
CA GLN A 17 -13.21 -23.00 -0.84
C GLN A 17 -13.32 -22.20 0.47
N SER A 18 -14.14 -22.68 1.41
CA SER A 18 -14.29 -22.04 2.73
C SER A 18 -12.99 -22.09 3.53
N GLU A 19 -12.28 -23.23 3.50
CA GLU A 19 -10.97 -23.40 4.13
C GLU A 19 -9.90 -22.52 3.48
N GLU A 20 -9.88 -22.40 2.14
CA GLU A 20 -8.93 -21.55 1.43
C GLU A 20 -9.11 -20.07 1.80
N ILE A 21 -10.36 -19.60 1.89
CA ILE A 21 -10.68 -18.24 2.34
C ILE A 21 -10.25 -18.06 3.79
N GLY A 22 -10.58 -19.02 4.67
CA GLY A 22 -10.19 -18.97 6.08
C GLY A 22 -8.67 -18.87 6.26
N ASN A 23 -7.90 -19.62 5.47
CA ASN A 23 -6.43 -19.55 5.48
C ASN A 23 -5.89 -18.21 5.00
N LYS A 24 -6.51 -17.59 3.98
CA LYS A 24 -6.14 -16.24 3.52
C LYS A 24 -6.46 -15.18 4.58
N LEU A 25 -7.64 -15.24 5.20
CA LEU A 25 -8.02 -14.34 6.29
C LEU A 25 -7.09 -14.47 7.49
N LYS A 26 -6.68 -15.70 7.85
CA LYS A 26 -5.72 -15.93 8.92
C LYS A 26 -4.37 -15.26 8.64
N LYS A 27 -3.88 -15.29 7.40
CA LYS A 27 -2.65 -14.60 7.00
C LYS A 27 -2.77 -13.08 7.17
N ILE A 28 -3.85 -12.50 6.64
CA ILE A 28 -4.11 -11.04 6.76
C ILE A 28 -4.15 -10.63 8.24
N ASN A 29 -4.92 -11.34 9.07
CA ASN A 29 -5.03 -11.05 10.50
C ASN A 29 -3.70 -11.22 11.26
N ASN A 30 -2.82 -12.13 10.83
CA ASN A 30 -1.49 -12.24 11.42
C ASN A 30 -0.60 -11.06 11.04
N GLU A 31 -0.60 -10.64 9.77
CA GLU A 31 0.15 -9.46 9.30
C GLU A 31 -0.32 -8.19 10.02
N GLU A 32 -1.63 -8.01 10.19
CA GLU A 32 -2.19 -6.88 10.95
C GLU A 32 -1.75 -6.87 12.41
N ARG A 33 -1.73 -8.05 13.06
CA ARG A 33 -1.26 -8.17 14.45
C ARG A 33 0.22 -7.86 14.59
N GLU A 34 1.04 -8.30 13.65
CA GLU A 34 2.47 -7.98 13.65
C GLU A 34 2.67 -6.47 13.63
N LEU A 35 1.97 -5.75 12.75
CA LEU A 35 2.02 -4.28 12.66
C LEU A 35 1.70 -3.57 13.98
N LEU A 36 0.73 -4.08 14.75
CA LEU A 36 0.34 -3.50 16.04
C LEU A 36 1.40 -3.65 17.15
N THR A 37 2.32 -4.60 16.99
CA THR A 37 3.35 -4.91 18.00
C THR A 37 4.70 -4.26 17.72
N ILE A 38 4.82 -3.56 16.59
CA ILE A 38 6.06 -2.93 16.17
C ILE A 38 6.36 -1.73 17.09
N PRO A 39 7.57 -1.65 17.68
CA PRO A 39 7.96 -0.49 18.46
C PRO A 39 8.11 0.73 17.55
N GLU A 40 7.47 1.82 17.96
CA GLU A 40 7.54 3.08 17.25
C GLU A 40 8.98 3.63 17.19
N GLU A 41 9.29 4.29 16.08
CA GLU A 41 10.58 4.91 15.85
C GLU A 41 10.50 6.43 15.73
N LYS A 42 11.62 7.11 16.02
CA LYS A 42 11.60 8.56 16.21
C LYS A 42 11.52 9.36 14.92
N GLU A 43 12.09 8.84 13.83
CA GLU A 43 12.28 9.59 12.60
C GLU A 43 12.15 8.69 11.37
N ARG A 44 11.48 9.17 10.32
CA ARG A 44 11.31 8.49 9.03
C ARG A 44 11.48 9.44 7.87
N ILE A 45 12.12 8.96 6.79
CA ILE A 45 12.10 9.66 5.50
C ILE A 45 11.03 9.04 4.64
N VAL A 46 10.17 9.88 4.07
CA VAL A 46 9.17 9.47 3.08
C VAL A 46 9.42 10.26 1.80
N ALA A 47 9.69 9.56 0.70
CA ALA A 47 9.79 10.17 -0.62
C ALA A 47 8.52 9.85 -1.41
N VAL A 48 7.83 10.87 -1.94
CA VAL A 48 6.64 10.72 -2.78
C VAL A 48 6.87 11.46 -4.08
N ASP A 49 6.60 10.78 -5.18
CA ASP A 49 6.70 11.32 -6.53
C ASP A 49 5.51 10.86 -7.37
N GLY A 50 5.13 11.69 -8.34
CA GLY A 50 3.89 11.56 -9.07
C GLY A 50 3.95 12.20 -10.45
N GLY A 51 3.40 11.53 -11.46
CA GLY A 51 3.40 12.04 -12.81
C GLY A 51 2.21 11.57 -13.63
N HIS A 52 1.91 12.31 -14.70
CA HIS A 52 0.88 11.91 -15.65
C HIS A 52 1.49 11.13 -16.81
N VAL A 53 0.93 9.97 -17.10
CA VAL A 53 1.31 9.10 -18.22
C VAL A 53 0.16 9.05 -19.22
N ASN A 54 0.44 9.21 -20.52
CA ASN A 54 -0.60 9.13 -21.55
C ASN A 54 -1.24 7.74 -21.57
N THR A 55 -2.56 7.70 -21.73
CA THR A 55 -3.32 6.45 -21.84
C THR A 55 -3.91 6.29 -23.24
N LYS A 56 -4.26 5.05 -23.60
CA LYS A 56 -5.00 4.71 -24.82
C LYS A 56 -6.50 4.51 -24.56
N GLU A 57 -6.94 4.74 -23.33
CA GLU A 57 -8.34 4.59 -22.92
C GLU A 57 -9.19 5.70 -23.56
N ASP A 58 -10.28 5.30 -24.22
CA ASP A 58 -11.17 6.23 -24.91
C ASP A 58 -11.74 7.26 -23.93
N GLY A 59 -11.62 8.54 -24.28
CA GLY A 59 -12.11 9.65 -23.45
C GLY A 59 -11.15 10.09 -22.33
N LYS A 60 -9.99 9.46 -22.15
CA LYS A 60 -8.96 9.89 -21.19
C LYS A 60 -7.67 10.32 -21.88
N ARG A 61 -7.13 11.48 -21.49
CA ARG A 61 -5.86 12.00 -22.01
C ARG A 61 -4.65 11.33 -21.35
N SER A 62 -4.72 11.12 -20.04
CA SER A 62 -3.62 10.59 -19.22
C SER A 62 -4.18 9.95 -17.96
N MET A 63 -3.35 9.12 -17.33
CA MET A 63 -3.56 8.58 -15.99
C MET A 63 -2.45 9.08 -15.06
N GLU A 64 -2.77 9.29 -13.80
CA GLU A 64 -1.79 9.62 -12.77
C GLU A 64 -1.09 8.33 -12.31
N ALA A 65 0.24 8.37 -12.21
CA ALA A 65 1.06 7.32 -11.64
C ALA A 65 1.82 7.89 -10.45
N MET A 66 1.57 7.34 -9.27
CA MET A 66 2.16 7.77 -8.00
C MET A 66 3.06 6.69 -7.44
N THR A 67 4.13 7.11 -6.78
CA THR A 67 5.03 6.24 -6.01
C THR A 67 5.36 6.87 -4.66
N ALA A 68 5.52 6.02 -3.65
CA ALA A 68 5.98 6.42 -2.33
C ALA A 68 6.99 5.40 -1.82
N VAL A 69 8.04 5.89 -1.17
CA VAL A 69 9.06 5.07 -0.52
C VAL A 69 9.26 5.56 0.89
N VAL A 70 9.07 4.66 1.86
CA VAL A 70 9.34 4.92 3.27
C VAL A 70 10.64 4.24 3.64
N TYR A 71 11.60 5.01 4.14
CA TYR A 71 12.91 4.53 4.52
C TYR A 71 13.06 4.42 6.04
N LYS A 72 13.76 3.37 6.48
CA LYS A 72 14.24 3.21 7.86
C LYS A 72 15.74 3.44 7.92
N LYS A 73 16.16 4.22 8.92
CA LYS A 73 17.55 4.50 9.25
C LYS A 73 18.00 3.66 10.44
N ASP A 74 19.30 3.38 10.53
CA ASP A 74 19.93 2.95 11.78
C ASP A 74 20.36 4.15 12.64
N THR A 75 20.98 3.86 13.79
CA THR A 75 21.49 4.87 14.73
C THR A 75 22.67 5.68 14.19
N ARG A 76 23.24 5.32 13.03
CA ARG A 76 24.30 6.04 12.33
C ARG A 76 23.77 6.75 11.07
N HIS A 77 22.46 6.83 10.90
CA HIS A 77 21.75 7.44 9.78
C HIS A 77 21.95 6.74 8.42
N TYR A 78 22.37 5.47 8.41
CA TYR A 78 22.38 4.66 7.20
C TYR A 78 20.98 4.11 6.90
N LEU A 79 20.58 4.14 5.63
CA LEU A 79 19.34 3.49 5.19
C LEU A 79 19.50 1.97 5.25
N ILE A 80 18.71 1.30 6.10
CA ILE A 80 18.80 -0.15 6.31
C ILE A 80 17.66 -0.94 5.67
N SER A 81 16.48 -0.32 5.50
CA SER A 81 15.35 -0.93 4.82
C SER A 81 14.44 0.13 4.21
N LYS A 82 13.59 -0.32 3.28
CA LYS A 82 12.54 0.50 2.68
C LYS A 82 11.31 -0.33 2.38
N ASN A 83 10.14 0.30 2.45
CA ASN A 83 8.92 -0.20 1.83
C ASN A 83 8.42 0.79 0.80
N CYS A 84 7.84 0.26 -0.27
CA CYS A 84 7.36 1.06 -1.37
C CYS A 84 5.86 0.83 -1.58
N ALA A 85 5.18 1.89 -2.01
CA ALA A 85 3.83 1.85 -2.53
C ALA A 85 3.82 2.49 -3.93
N ALA A 86 2.95 2.00 -4.79
CA ALA A 86 2.72 2.59 -6.11
C ALA A 86 1.29 2.34 -6.53
N SER A 87 0.67 3.32 -7.20
CA SER A 87 -0.67 3.20 -7.73
C SER A 87 -0.82 4.00 -9.02
N VAL A 88 -1.65 3.47 -9.90
CA VAL A 88 -2.12 4.14 -11.12
C VAL A 88 -3.65 4.22 -11.16
N LYS A 89 -4.31 3.88 -10.04
CA LYS A 89 -5.77 3.87 -9.95
C LYS A 89 -6.29 5.31 -9.97
N ASP A 90 -7.30 5.53 -10.80
CA ASP A 90 -8.04 6.78 -10.89
C ASP A 90 -9.11 6.81 -9.80
N ASP A 91 -8.69 7.02 -8.55
CA ASP A 91 -9.54 6.91 -7.35
C ASP A 91 -9.35 8.05 -6.34
N GLU A 92 -8.86 9.22 -6.80
CA GLU A 92 -8.52 10.37 -5.95
C GLU A 92 -7.44 10.04 -4.91
N GLN A 93 -6.42 9.26 -5.34
CA GLN A 93 -5.29 8.79 -4.52
C GLN A 93 -5.66 7.89 -3.33
N LYS A 94 -6.89 7.37 -3.23
CA LYS A 94 -7.34 6.55 -2.08
C LYS A 94 -6.50 5.29 -1.89
N GLU A 95 -6.31 4.50 -2.95
CA GLU A 95 -5.45 3.33 -2.91
C GLU A 95 -4.01 3.72 -2.54
N MET A 96 -3.52 4.81 -3.13
CA MET A 96 -2.14 5.25 -2.93
C MET A 96 -1.88 5.65 -1.46
N ILE A 97 -2.82 6.37 -0.85
CA ILE A 97 -2.80 6.72 0.58
C ILE A 97 -2.78 5.46 1.43
N GLN A 98 -3.71 4.52 1.21
CA GLN A 98 -3.78 3.27 1.98
C GLN A 98 -2.49 2.45 1.87
N ALA A 99 -1.99 2.28 0.65
CA ALA A 99 -0.75 1.54 0.41
C ALA A 99 0.47 2.22 1.07
N THR A 100 0.50 3.56 1.07
CA THR A 100 1.58 4.32 1.73
C THR A 100 1.52 4.19 3.24
N ILE A 101 0.33 4.27 3.85
CA ILE A 101 0.15 4.03 5.28
C ILE A 101 0.64 2.64 5.65
N ILE A 102 0.26 1.60 4.91
CA ILE A 102 0.74 0.23 5.16
C ILE A 102 2.26 0.14 5.01
N ALA A 103 2.84 0.76 3.98
CA ALA A 103 4.29 0.79 3.79
C ALA A 103 5.00 1.46 4.97
N ALA A 104 4.42 2.55 5.51
CA ALA A 104 4.94 3.28 6.65
C ALA A 104 4.82 2.50 7.96
N LEU A 105 3.68 1.88 8.22
CA LEU A 105 3.47 0.99 9.38
C LEU A 105 4.47 -0.18 9.37
N LYS A 106 4.73 -0.78 8.20
CA LYS A 106 5.76 -1.82 8.03
C LYS A 106 7.20 -1.30 8.20
N GLN A 107 7.39 0.02 8.24
CA GLN A 107 8.65 0.65 8.62
C GLN A 107 8.52 1.29 10.01
N ASP A 108 7.62 0.83 10.87
CA ASP A 108 7.53 1.25 12.27
C ASP A 108 7.06 2.71 12.49
N LEU A 109 6.25 3.24 11.57
CA LEU A 109 5.57 4.53 11.78
C LEU A 109 4.58 4.42 12.96
N GLY A 110 4.66 5.36 13.91
CA GLY A 110 3.70 5.56 14.98
C GLY A 110 3.27 7.03 15.12
N GLN A 111 2.53 7.34 16.19
CA GLN A 111 1.92 8.67 16.42
C GLN A 111 2.92 9.79 16.75
N ASN A 112 4.07 9.46 17.33
CA ASN A 112 5.13 10.39 17.73
C ASN A 112 6.29 10.42 16.74
N THR A 113 6.19 9.71 15.61
CA THR A 113 7.25 9.60 14.62
C THR A 113 7.38 10.90 13.85
N HIS A 114 8.58 11.47 13.83
CA HIS A 114 8.89 12.60 12.96
C HIS A 114 9.05 12.14 11.51
N ILE A 115 8.42 12.84 10.56
CA ILE A 115 8.50 12.51 9.13
C ILE A 115 9.22 13.62 8.37
N ASP A 116 10.35 13.26 7.76
CA ASP A 116 11.04 14.03 6.73
C ASP A 116 10.43 13.69 5.36
N ALA A 117 9.63 14.60 4.82
CA ALA A 117 8.99 14.42 3.53
C ALA A 117 9.82 14.98 2.36
N LEU A 118 10.06 14.16 1.34
CA LEU A 118 10.69 14.54 0.08
C LEU A 118 9.65 14.44 -1.03
N CYS A 119 9.21 15.57 -1.58
CA CYS A 119 8.29 15.61 -2.71
C CYS A 119 8.50 16.84 -3.58
N ASP A 120 8.01 16.79 -4.82
CA ASP A 120 8.15 17.82 -5.87
C ASP A 120 7.27 19.06 -5.66
N GLY A 121 6.56 19.14 -4.53
CA GLY A 121 5.66 20.25 -4.19
C GLY A 121 4.28 20.16 -4.83
N ALA A 122 4.00 19.14 -5.63
CA ALA A 122 2.68 18.96 -6.24
C ALA A 122 1.62 18.57 -5.18
N LYS A 123 0.37 19.02 -5.39
CA LYS A 123 -0.72 18.86 -4.41
C LYS A 123 -1.04 17.38 -4.13
N ASN A 124 -0.96 16.54 -5.15
CA ASN A 124 -1.14 15.09 -5.07
C ASN A 124 -0.07 14.42 -4.18
N CYS A 125 1.20 14.80 -4.30
CA CYS A 125 2.28 14.30 -3.46
C CYS A 125 2.08 14.72 -2.00
N TRP A 126 1.75 16.00 -1.77
CA TRP A 126 1.43 16.50 -0.43
C TRP A 126 0.21 15.83 0.19
N ASN A 127 -0.83 15.55 -0.58
CA ASN A 127 -2.02 14.83 -0.09
C ASN A 127 -1.65 13.47 0.53
N ILE A 128 -0.70 12.75 -0.08
CA ILE A 128 -0.20 11.48 0.47
C ILE A 128 0.63 11.71 1.73
N ILE A 129 1.55 12.69 1.75
CA ILE A 129 2.36 12.99 2.94
C ILE A 129 1.49 13.41 4.13
N GLU A 130 0.51 14.28 3.90
CA GLU A 130 -0.41 14.78 4.92
C GLU A 130 -1.26 13.67 5.52
N SER A 131 -1.57 12.62 4.76
CA SER A 131 -2.30 11.45 5.26
C SER A 131 -1.52 10.62 6.29
N LEU A 132 -0.20 10.82 6.39
CA LEU A 132 0.65 10.16 7.39
C LEU A 132 0.74 10.96 8.69
N ARG A 133 0.14 12.16 8.78
CA ARG A 133 0.08 12.89 10.04
C ARG A 133 -0.87 12.19 11.02
N PRO A 134 -0.56 12.20 12.33
CA PRO A 134 -1.43 11.64 13.38
C PRO A 134 -2.82 12.30 13.45
#